data_AF-A0A914C0Z4-F1
#
_entry.id   AF-A0A914C0Z4-F1
#
_cell.length_a   1.000
_cell.length_b   1.000
_cell.length_c   1.000
_cell.angle_alpha   90.00
_cell.angle_beta   90.00
_cell.angle_gamma   90.00
#
_symmetry.space_group_name_H-M   'P 1'
#
loop_
_entity.id
_entity.type
_entity.pdbx_description
1 polymer ?
#
loop_
_entity_poly.entity_id
_entity_poly.type
_entity_poly.pdbx_seq_one_letter_code
_entity_poly.pdbx_strand_id
1 'polypeptide(L)'
;MFQLQSIDRRKVLANNNLDWTDYYSVIVPEVLCNDILRVGRVVDGGKWVCNPIKIRHFKEGCVIYSFGISNELSFDEAIQNFTQQRCVLKAIDKFKQNSDTIKQLEKIRGVFKQVEIANITNQDKNQYSFSDVVSTFGDKRIEILKIDIEGAEYQVIDQILSIPICQILIETHSMKISAKKTFELIQKIAKSGFYLFAFQINGAFHPLAEYGFIHEKCFETYGLTTVYGRYLD
;
A
#
# COMPACT_ATOMS: atom_id res chain seq x y z
N MET A 1 5.76 -23.53 -16.68
CA MET A 1 5.33 -22.42 -17.58
C MET A 1 5.60 -21.07 -16.95
N PHE A 2 5.09 -20.78 -15.74
CA PHE A 2 5.28 -19.47 -15.10
C PHE A 2 6.75 -19.08 -14.84
N GLN A 3 7.62 -20.03 -14.46
CA GLN A 3 9.06 -19.74 -14.29
C GLN A 3 9.76 -19.24 -15.57
N LEU A 4 9.37 -19.74 -16.75
CA LEU A 4 9.94 -19.27 -18.03
C LEU A 4 9.50 -17.82 -18.31
N GLN A 5 8.22 -17.52 -18.08
CA GLN A 5 7.72 -16.15 -18.23
C GLN A 5 8.37 -15.19 -17.21
N SER A 6 8.69 -15.65 -15.99
CA SER A 6 9.43 -14.83 -15.02
C SER A 6 10.80 -14.40 -15.54
N ILE A 7 11.53 -15.28 -16.23
CA ILE A 7 12.84 -14.96 -16.82
C ILE A 7 12.70 -13.88 -17.89
N ASP A 8 11.72 -14.01 -18.78
CA ASP A 8 11.54 -13.04 -19.87
C ASP A 8 11.03 -11.68 -19.36
N ARG A 9 10.15 -11.67 -18.35
CA ARG A 9 9.73 -10.44 -17.65
C ARG A 9 10.93 -9.71 -17.05
N ARG A 10 11.83 -10.42 -16.35
CA ARG A 10 13.06 -9.83 -15.79
C ARG A 10 13.94 -9.20 -16.86
N LYS A 11 14.09 -9.84 -18.03
CA LYS A 11 14.89 -9.28 -19.14
C LYS A 11 14.34 -7.94 -19.62
N VAL A 12 13.02 -7.82 -19.78
CA VAL A 12 12.37 -6.56 -20.18
C VAL A 12 12.58 -5.49 -19.10
N LEU A 13 12.31 -5.82 -17.84
CA LEU A 13 12.42 -4.88 -16.70
C LEU A 13 13.87 -4.46 -16.40
N ALA A 14 14.86 -5.28 -16.78
CA ALA A 14 16.27 -4.96 -16.64
C ALA A 14 16.74 -3.85 -17.59
N ASN A 15 15.97 -3.51 -18.63
CA ASN A 15 16.32 -2.44 -19.57
C ASN A 15 16.55 -1.10 -18.83
N ASN A 16 17.63 -0.40 -19.17
CA ASN A 16 17.96 0.91 -18.60
C ASN A 16 17.02 2.02 -19.12
N ASN A 17 16.52 1.86 -20.33
CA ASN A 17 15.55 2.77 -20.97
C ASN A 17 14.13 2.24 -20.86
N LEU A 18 13.80 1.51 -19.78
CA LEU A 18 12.46 0.99 -19.54
C LEU A 18 11.43 2.13 -19.60
N ASP A 19 10.47 2.01 -20.53
CA ASP A 19 9.36 2.93 -20.68
C ASP A 19 8.06 2.37 -20.06
N TRP A 20 7.01 3.19 -20.03
CA TRP A 20 5.72 2.82 -19.46
C TRP A 20 5.01 1.71 -20.23
N THR A 21 5.21 1.63 -21.55
CA THR A 21 4.57 0.62 -22.40
C THR A 21 5.12 -0.75 -22.07
N ASP A 22 6.44 -0.90 -22.07
CA ASP A 22 7.13 -2.14 -21.74
C ASP A 22 6.85 -2.54 -20.29
N TYR A 23 6.97 -1.60 -19.36
CA TYR A 23 6.72 -1.84 -17.94
C TYR A 23 5.32 -2.40 -17.68
N TYR A 24 4.28 -1.73 -18.19
CA TYR A 24 2.89 -2.16 -17.99
C TYR A 24 2.50 -3.40 -18.80
N SER A 25 3.20 -3.70 -19.89
CA SER A 25 2.98 -4.93 -20.65
C SER A 25 3.48 -6.18 -19.91
N VAL A 26 4.44 -6.03 -19.00
CA VAL A 26 5.10 -7.15 -18.33
C VAL A 26 4.83 -7.25 -16.83
N ILE A 27 4.13 -6.30 -16.23
CA ILE A 27 3.71 -6.41 -14.83
C ILE A 27 2.42 -7.23 -14.71
N VAL A 28 2.45 -8.24 -13.85
CA VAL A 28 1.35 -9.16 -13.52
C VAL A 28 1.45 -9.62 -12.07
N PRO A 29 0.35 -10.05 -11.42
CA PRO A 29 0.41 -10.65 -10.10
C PRO A 29 1.42 -11.81 -10.01
N GLU A 30 2.19 -11.85 -8.93
CA GLU A 30 3.13 -12.90 -8.57
C GLU A 30 2.50 -13.98 -7.70
N VAL A 31 1.42 -13.65 -6.99
CA VAL A 31 0.69 -14.55 -6.10
C VAL A 31 -0.82 -14.41 -6.29
N LEU A 32 -1.55 -15.53 -6.17
CA LEU A 32 -3.01 -15.54 -6.21
C LEU A 32 -3.57 -15.22 -4.82
N CYS A 33 -4.32 -14.12 -4.72
CA CYS A 33 -5.25 -13.91 -3.62
C CYS A 33 -6.67 -14.30 -4.06
N ASN A 34 -7.21 -15.39 -3.52
CA ASN A 34 -8.53 -15.91 -3.91
C ASN A 34 -9.67 -14.94 -3.54
N ASP A 35 -9.58 -14.33 -2.36
CA ASP A 35 -10.62 -13.45 -1.79
C ASP A 35 -10.22 -11.97 -1.91
N ILE A 36 -9.78 -11.55 -3.09
CA ILE A 36 -9.44 -10.15 -3.33
C ILE A 36 -10.71 -9.30 -3.45
N LEU A 37 -10.76 -8.16 -2.77
CA LEU A 37 -11.90 -7.25 -2.78
C LEU A 37 -11.48 -5.81 -3.07
N ARG A 38 -12.29 -5.08 -3.84
CA ARG A 38 -12.15 -3.62 -3.96
C ARG A 38 -12.74 -2.97 -2.71
N VAL A 39 -11.95 -2.15 -2.04
CA VAL A 39 -12.33 -1.47 -0.79
C VAL A 39 -12.28 0.04 -1.00
N GLY A 40 -13.36 0.73 -0.62
CA GLY A 40 -13.55 2.16 -0.88
C GLY A 40 -14.26 2.42 -2.20
N ARG A 41 -13.99 3.58 -2.81
CA ARG A 41 -14.56 3.97 -4.11
C ARG A 41 -14.29 2.92 -5.20
N VAL A 42 -15.23 2.79 -6.13
CA VAL A 42 -15.06 1.96 -7.34
C VAL A 42 -14.16 2.66 -8.37
N VAL A 43 -14.09 3.99 -8.29
CA VAL A 43 -13.19 4.84 -9.07
C VAL A 43 -11.91 5.12 -8.29
N ASP A 44 -11.22 6.20 -8.63
CA ASP A 44 -10.02 6.67 -7.95
C ASP A 44 -10.16 6.75 -6.41
N GLY A 45 -9.09 6.39 -5.71
CA GLY A 45 -8.99 6.36 -4.25
C GLY A 45 -9.34 5.02 -3.56
N GLY A 46 -10.09 4.12 -4.21
CA GLY A 46 -10.35 2.78 -3.66
C GLY A 46 -9.24 1.79 -3.99
N LYS A 47 -8.87 0.90 -3.07
CA LYS A 47 -7.73 -0.02 -3.23
C LYS A 47 -8.17 -1.48 -3.29
N TRP A 48 -7.39 -2.32 -3.97
CA TRP A 48 -7.57 -3.78 -3.95
C TRP A 48 -6.93 -4.38 -2.69
N VAL A 49 -7.70 -5.09 -1.88
CA VAL A 49 -7.24 -5.67 -0.61
C VAL A 49 -7.35 -7.19 -0.66
N CYS A 50 -6.32 -7.89 -0.22
CA CYS A 50 -6.36 -9.35 -0.15
C CYS A 50 -7.08 -9.81 1.12
N ASN A 51 -8.20 -10.51 0.96
CA ASN A 51 -9.02 -11.13 2.01
C ASN A 51 -9.24 -10.27 3.26
N PRO A 52 -9.81 -9.05 3.14
CA PRO A 52 -10.04 -8.18 4.30
C PRO A 52 -11.02 -8.80 5.32
N ILE A 53 -11.88 -9.73 4.87
CA ILE A 53 -12.83 -10.46 5.73
C ILE A 53 -12.09 -11.37 6.72
N LYS A 54 -10.94 -11.95 6.35
CA LYS A 54 -10.15 -12.82 7.24
C LYS A 54 -9.72 -12.10 8.52
N ILE A 55 -9.43 -10.81 8.43
CA ILE A 55 -8.92 -9.98 9.54
C ILE A 55 -9.89 -9.96 10.72
N ARG A 56 -11.20 -10.00 10.48
CA ARG A 56 -12.20 -10.01 11.57
C ARG A 56 -12.10 -11.25 12.47
N HIS A 57 -11.44 -12.30 12.00
CA HIS A 57 -11.23 -13.56 12.71
C HIS A 57 -9.86 -13.65 13.41
N PHE A 58 -9.03 -12.60 13.35
CA PHE A 58 -7.77 -12.59 14.08
C PHE A 58 -7.99 -12.57 15.58
N LYS A 59 -7.20 -13.38 16.29
CA LYS A 59 -7.26 -13.51 17.76
C LYS A 59 -6.80 -12.22 18.44
N GLU A 60 -5.74 -11.61 17.91
CA GLU A 60 -5.17 -10.36 18.40
C GLU A 60 -5.81 -9.15 17.71
N GLY A 61 -5.59 -7.96 18.27
CA GLY A 61 -5.99 -6.71 17.63
C GLY A 61 -5.20 -6.47 16.34
N CYS A 62 -5.77 -5.66 15.44
CA CYS A 62 -5.16 -5.27 14.18
C CYS A 62 -4.99 -3.75 14.10
N VAL A 63 -4.00 -3.30 13.33
CA VAL A 63 -3.73 -1.89 13.09
C VAL A 63 -3.75 -1.63 11.60
N ILE A 64 -4.48 -0.59 11.19
CA ILE A 64 -4.56 -0.15 9.80
C ILE A 64 -4.03 1.27 9.74
N TYR A 65 -3.16 1.55 8.78
CA TYR A 65 -2.72 2.90 8.47
C TYR A 65 -3.25 3.34 7.11
N SER A 66 -3.79 4.55 7.04
CA SER A 66 -4.32 5.18 5.83
C SER A 66 -3.72 6.56 5.70
N PHE A 67 -2.76 6.71 4.78
CA PHE A 67 -2.11 7.98 4.50
C PHE A 67 -2.76 8.66 3.28
N GLY A 68 -2.84 9.99 3.35
CA GLY A 68 -3.45 10.86 2.34
C GLY A 68 -4.96 10.66 2.23
N ILE A 69 -5.66 10.89 3.34
CA ILE A 69 -7.13 10.71 3.36
C ILE A 69 -7.86 11.90 2.69
N SER A 70 -7.35 13.13 2.77
CA SER A 70 -7.90 14.30 2.06
C SER A 70 -9.44 14.48 2.13
N ASN A 71 -10.02 14.33 3.32
CA ASN A 71 -11.47 14.33 3.62
C ASN A 71 -12.28 13.23 2.92
N GLU A 72 -11.59 12.20 2.44
CA GLU A 72 -12.12 11.02 1.77
C GLU A 72 -11.96 9.83 2.72
N LEU A 73 -13.07 9.22 3.13
CA LEU A 73 -13.06 8.09 4.07
C LEU A 73 -13.65 6.81 3.47
N SER A 74 -13.87 6.75 2.15
CA SER A 74 -14.54 5.60 1.54
C SER A 74 -13.80 4.31 1.82
N PHE A 75 -12.46 4.33 1.67
CA PHE A 75 -11.61 3.19 2.00
C PHE A 75 -11.68 2.86 3.49
N ASP A 76 -11.53 3.88 4.35
CA ASP A 76 -11.45 3.75 5.81
C ASP A 76 -12.73 3.17 6.41
N GLU A 77 -13.89 3.66 5.98
CA GLU A 77 -15.20 3.14 6.38
C GLU A 77 -15.42 1.72 5.87
N ALA A 78 -15.11 1.46 4.60
CA ALA A 78 -15.29 0.16 3.99
C ALA A 78 -14.39 -0.91 4.64
N ILE A 79 -13.11 -0.60 4.87
CA ILE A 79 -12.20 -1.56 5.51
C ILE A 79 -12.62 -1.85 6.95
N GLN A 80 -13.03 -0.82 7.71
CA GLN A 80 -13.54 -1.04 9.06
C GLN A 80 -14.83 -1.85 9.07
N ASN A 81 -15.68 -1.73 8.06
CA ASN A 81 -16.86 -2.60 7.93
C ASN A 81 -16.45 -4.07 7.72
N PHE A 82 -15.49 -4.35 6.83
CA PHE A 82 -15.00 -5.72 6.60
C PHE A 82 -14.36 -6.34 7.86
N THR A 83 -13.65 -5.54 8.66
CA THR A 83 -13.00 -6.00 9.90
C THR A 83 -13.91 -5.96 11.13
N GLN A 84 -15.18 -5.56 10.97
CA GLN A 84 -16.13 -5.33 12.06
C GLN A 84 -15.62 -4.34 13.13
N GLN A 85 -14.93 -3.29 12.68
CA GLN A 85 -14.34 -2.23 13.50
C GLN A 85 -13.39 -2.76 14.60
N ARG A 86 -12.81 -3.95 14.41
CA ARG A 86 -11.86 -4.52 15.37
C ARG A 86 -10.49 -3.84 15.30
N CYS A 87 -10.11 -3.35 14.12
CA CYS A 87 -8.83 -2.71 13.95
C CYS A 87 -8.83 -1.29 14.48
N VAL A 88 -7.70 -0.84 15.00
CA VAL A 88 -7.48 0.59 15.24
C VAL A 88 -6.98 1.18 13.93
N LEU A 89 -7.75 2.11 13.37
CA LEU A 89 -7.40 2.79 12.13
C LEU A 89 -6.67 4.09 12.44
N LYS A 90 -5.51 4.31 11.84
CA LYS A 90 -4.73 5.54 11.93
C LYS A 90 -4.86 6.24 10.58
N ALA A 91 -5.56 7.37 10.57
CA ALA A 91 -5.68 8.24 9.40
C ALA A 91 -4.66 9.37 9.49
N ILE A 92 -3.82 9.52 8.48
CA ILE A 92 -2.75 10.51 8.44
C ILE A 92 -2.89 11.38 7.22
N ASP A 93 -2.75 12.69 7.42
CA ASP A 93 -2.73 13.65 6.32
C ASP A 93 -1.91 14.90 6.71
N LYS A 94 -1.28 15.55 5.75
CA LYS A 94 -0.57 16.82 5.99
C LYS A 94 -1.54 17.98 6.24
N PHE A 95 -2.74 17.89 5.68
CA PHE A 95 -3.79 18.89 5.83
C PHE A 95 -4.74 18.54 6.97
N LYS A 96 -5.31 19.59 7.56
CA LYS A 96 -6.38 19.44 8.54
C LYS A 96 -7.65 18.94 7.85
N GLN A 97 -8.32 17.98 8.49
CA GLN A 97 -9.60 17.46 8.01
C GLN A 97 -10.76 18.29 8.57
N ASN A 98 -11.88 18.31 7.84
CA ASN A 98 -13.11 18.96 8.30
C ASN A 98 -13.70 18.22 9.52
N SER A 99 -14.58 18.89 10.26
CA SER A 99 -15.14 18.35 11.50
C SER A 99 -15.95 17.07 11.29
N ASP A 100 -16.60 16.92 10.15
CA ASP A 100 -17.45 15.78 9.88
C ASP A 100 -16.59 14.54 9.57
N THR A 101 -15.51 14.69 8.79
CA THR A 101 -14.49 13.67 8.58
C THR A 101 -13.94 13.15 9.92
N ILE A 102 -13.55 14.05 10.83
CA ILE A 102 -13.02 13.65 12.14
C ILE A 102 -14.07 12.87 12.95
N LYS A 103 -15.31 13.37 13.01
CA LYS A 103 -16.40 12.68 13.72
C LYS A 103 -16.71 11.30 13.13
N GLN A 104 -16.63 11.14 11.81
CA GLN A 104 -16.86 9.84 11.18
C GLN A 104 -15.72 8.87 11.47
N LEU A 105 -14.46 9.32 11.41
CA LEU A 105 -13.30 8.52 11.81
C LEU A 105 -13.46 7.98 13.24
N GLU A 106 -13.83 8.83 14.20
CA GLU A 106 -14.03 8.44 15.60
C GLU A 106 -15.09 7.33 15.75
N LYS A 107 -16.18 7.38 14.97
CA LYS A 107 -17.24 6.35 14.99
C LYS A 107 -16.80 5.00 14.46
N ILE A 108 -15.78 4.96 13.60
CA ILE A 108 -15.24 3.73 13.03
C ILE A 108 -13.93 3.32 13.70
N ARG A 109 -13.71 3.70 14.97
CA ARG A 109 -12.48 3.37 15.72
C ARG A 109 -11.20 3.90 15.04
N GLY A 110 -11.34 5.01 14.32
CA GLY A 110 -10.28 5.75 13.66
C GLY A 110 -9.72 6.85 14.54
N VAL A 111 -8.43 7.13 14.36
CA VAL A 111 -7.71 8.24 15.00
C VAL A 111 -7.03 9.04 13.91
N PHE A 112 -7.25 10.35 13.90
CA PHE A 112 -6.60 11.25 12.95
C PHE A 112 -5.32 11.86 13.53
N LYS A 113 -4.29 11.97 12.69
CA LYS A 113 -3.07 12.73 12.99
C LYS A 113 -2.68 13.60 11.80
N GLN A 114 -2.59 14.90 12.04
CA GLN A 114 -2.11 15.85 11.03
C GLN A 114 -0.58 15.89 11.02
N VAL A 115 0.06 15.28 10.03
CA VAL A 115 1.52 15.32 9.80
C VAL A 115 1.82 15.16 8.32
N GLU A 116 2.87 15.83 7.85
CA GLU A 116 3.45 15.57 6.53
C GLU A 116 4.49 14.47 6.63
N ILE A 117 4.45 13.50 5.72
CA ILE A 117 5.42 12.41 5.67
C ILE A 117 6.63 12.83 4.85
N ALA A 118 7.81 12.66 5.43
CA ALA A 118 9.08 13.08 4.85
C ALA A 118 10.19 12.07 5.18
N ASN A 119 11.32 12.15 4.49
CA ASN A 119 12.45 11.26 4.77
C ASN A 119 13.07 11.49 6.16
N ILE A 120 13.07 12.73 6.66
CA ILE A 120 13.68 13.09 7.95
C ILE A 120 12.65 13.89 8.76
N THR A 121 12.53 13.57 10.05
CA THR A 121 11.66 14.31 10.96
C THR A 121 12.17 15.72 11.19
N ASN A 122 11.27 16.68 10.97
CA ASN A 122 11.42 18.08 11.29
C ASN A 122 10.14 18.55 12.00
N GLN A 123 10.20 18.58 13.34
CA GLN A 123 9.06 18.91 14.18
C GLN A 123 8.56 20.35 13.94
N ASP A 124 9.48 21.30 13.68
CA ASP A 124 9.13 22.70 13.42
C ASP A 124 8.28 22.88 12.16
N LYS A 125 8.44 21.98 11.19
CA LYS A 125 7.67 21.95 9.94
C LYS A 125 6.49 20.98 9.96
N ASN A 126 6.24 20.32 11.10
CA ASN A 126 5.27 19.23 11.22
C ASN A 126 5.50 18.10 10.18
N GLN A 127 6.77 17.84 9.86
CA GLN A 127 7.22 16.79 8.94
C GLN A 127 7.81 15.64 9.75
N TYR A 128 7.38 14.42 9.47
CA TYR A 128 7.79 13.24 10.22
C TYR A 128 8.18 12.09 9.30
N SER A 129 9.20 11.36 9.72
CA SER A 129 9.54 10.06 9.15
C SER A 129 8.39 9.08 9.38
N PHE A 130 8.20 8.14 8.45
CA PHE A 130 7.18 7.10 8.57
C PHE A 130 7.38 6.31 9.87
N SER A 131 8.63 5.96 10.19
CA SER A 131 8.99 5.23 11.40
C SER A 131 8.67 6.00 12.68
N ASP A 132 8.86 7.32 12.70
CA ASP A 132 8.53 8.15 13.88
C ASP A 132 7.02 8.27 14.08
N VAL A 133 6.25 8.37 13.00
CA VAL A 133 4.78 8.37 13.08
C VAL A 133 4.28 7.06 13.68
N VAL A 134 4.78 5.92 13.20
CA VAL A 134 4.39 4.60 13.74
C VAL A 134 4.83 4.45 15.19
N SER A 135 6.05 4.89 15.53
CA SER A 135 6.59 4.87 16.90
C SER A 135 5.77 5.73 17.86
N THR A 136 5.24 6.87 17.41
CA THR A 136 4.40 7.76 18.22
C THR A 136 3.11 7.07 18.68
N PHE A 137 2.57 6.14 17.88
CA PHE A 137 1.41 5.34 18.27
C PHE A 137 1.77 4.06 19.04
N GLY A 138 3.06 3.70 19.11
CA GLY A 138 3.54 2.49 19.78
C GLY A 138 3.21 1.19 19.03
N ASP A 139 2.82 1.30 17.76
CA ASP A 139 2.40 0.17 16.93
C ASP A 139 3.63 -0.60 16.41
N LYS A 140 3.70 -1.91 16.67
CA LYS A 140 4.86 -2.76 16.30
C LYS A 140 4.69 -3.52 14.99
N ARG A 141 3.46 -3.59 14.50
CA ARG A 141 3.08 -4.28 13.28
C ARG A 141 1.87 -3.59 12.68
N ILE A 142 1.83 -3.52 11.36
CA ILE A 142 0.72 -2.97 10.60
C ILE A 142 0.09 -4.11 9.80
N GLU A 143 -1.23 -4.22 9.85
CA GLU A 143 -1.94 -5.25 9.11
C GLU A 143 -2.15 -4.82 7.65
N ILE A 144 -2.68 -3.62 7.46
CA ILE A 144 -2.85 -2.99 6.15
C ILE A 144 -2.27 -1.58 6.20
N LEU A 145 -1.40 -1.27 5.25
CA LEU A 145 -0.92 0.08 4.97
C LEU A 145 -1.50 0.54 3.63
N LYS A 146 -2.41 1.51 3.64
CA LYS A 146 -2.74 2.33 2.46
C LYS A 146 -1.81 3.55 2.44
N ILE A 147 -1.13 3.76 1.33
CA ILE A 147 -0.26 4.92 1.14
C ILE A 147 -0.48 5.58 -0.23
N ASP A 148 -0.80 6.86 -0.16
CA ASP A 148 -1.14 7.75 -1.26
C ASP A 148 -0.76 9.15 -0.77
N ILE A 149 0.46 9.60 -1.10
CA ILE A 149 1.09 10.81 -0.52
C ILE A 149 1.80 11.63 -1.59
N GLU A 150 1.27 11.64 -2.81
CA GLU A 150 1.60 12.61 -3.87
C GLU A 150 3.10 12.68 -4.23
N GLY A 151 3.76 11.52 -4.29
CA GLY A 151 5.15 11.38 -4.75
C GLY A 151 6.15 11.17 -3.61
N ALA A 152 5.74 11.41 -2.36
CA ALA A 152 6.60 11.15 -1.20
C ALA A 152 6.85 9.65 -0.97
N GLU A 153 6.11 8.75 -1.63
CA GLU A 153 6.28 7.30 -1.51
C GLU A 153 7.72 6.86 -1.83
N TYR A 154 8.34 7.51 -2.82
CA TYR A 154 9.72 7.26 -3.25
C TYR A 154 10.77 7.63 -2.21
N GLN A 155 10.43 8.52 -1.29
CA GLN A 155 11.36 9.02 -0.27
C GLN A 155 11.30 8.20 1.02
N VAL A 156 10.16 7.54 1.28
CA VAL A 156 9.92 6.87 2.57
C VAL A 156 9.84 5.35 2.48
N ILE A 157 9.98 4.78 1.27
CA ILE A 157 9.83 3.34 1.09
C ILE A 157 10.79 2.50 1.95
N ASP A 158 12.03 2.95 2.15
CA ASP A 158 12.99 2.25 3.03
C ASP A 158 12.52 2.20 4.48
N GLN A 159 11.87 3.27 4.95
CA GLN A 159 11.33 3.35 6.30
C GLN A 159 10.10 2.45 6.44
N ILE A 160 9.22 2.44 5.43
CA ILE A 160 8.05 1.55 5.37
C ILE A 160 8.49 0.09 5.50
N LEU A 161 9.49 -0.30 4.71
CA LEU A 161 9.97 -1.68 4.65
C LEU A 161 10.74 -2.11 5.91
N SER A 162 11.11 -1.16 6.78
CA SER A 162 11.69 -1.46 8.10
C SER A 162 10.65 -1.90 9.14
N ILE A 163 9.36 -1.70 8.86
CA ILE A 163 8.26 -2.03 9.77
C ILE A 163 7.59 -3.35 9.34
N PRO A 164 7.29 -4.26 10.26
CA PRO A 164 6.49 -5.45 9.95
C PRO A 164 5.10 -5.07 9.43
N ILE A 165 4.87 -5.27 8.13
CA ILE A 165 3.60 -4.99 7.45
C ILE A 165 3.14 -6.26 6.73
N CYS A 166 1.85 -6.61 6.83
CA CYS A 166 1.30 -7.72 6.05
C CYS A 166 0.91 -7.31 4.63
N GLN A 167 0.12 -6.24 4.47
CA GLN A 167 -0.30 -5.75 3.16
C GLN A 167 0.07 -4.29 2.94
N ILE A 168 0.68 -3.99 1.79
CA ILE A 168 0.97 -2.63 1.34
C ILE A 168 0.11 -2.34 0.11
N LEU A 169 -0.69 -1.29 0.20
CA LEU A 169 -1.55 -0.76 -0.84
C LEU A 169 -1.02 0.62 -1.21
N ILE A 170 -0.21 0.69 -2.25
CA ILE A 170 0.57 1.88 -2.60
C ILE A 170 0.10 2.44 -3.93
N GLU A 171 -0.10 3.76 -3.98
CA GLU A 171 -0.22 4.50 -5.23
C GLU A 171 1.08 5.22 -5.56
N THR A 172 1.60 5.01 -6.76
CA THR A 172 2.82 5.68 -7.21
C THR A 172 2.49 6.92 -8.01
N HIS A 173 2.95 8.09 -7.56
CA HIS A 173 2.76 9.35 -8.27
C HIS A 173 3.95 9.70 -9.17
N SER A 174 4.01 9.11 -10.37
CA SER A 174 5.23 9.11 -11.20
C SER A 174 5.29 10.21 -12.28
N MET A 175 4.55 11.31 -12.17
CA MET A 175 4.45 12.32 -13.25
C MET A 175 5.80 12.93 -13.68
N LYS A 176 6.80 12.93 -12.79
CA LYS A 176 8.19 13.39 -13.06
C LYS A 176 9.22 12.28 -12.85
N ILE A 177 8.77 11.03 -12.80
CA ILE A 177 9.58 9.86 -12.47
C ILE A 177 9.47 8.88 -13.65
N SER A 178 10.60 8.31 -14.08
CA SER A 178 10.60 7.35 -15.18
C SER A 178 10.01 6.01 -14.76
N ALA A 179 9.48 5.24 -15.71
CA ALA A 179 9.05 3.87 -15.47
C ALA A 179 10.17 3.02 -14.83
N LYS A 180 11.43 3.25 -15.21
CA LYS A 180 12.59 2.61 -14.58
C LYS A 180 12.67 2.87 -13.07
N LYS A 181 12.55 4.13 -12.63
CA LYS A 181 12.60 4.49 -11.20
C LYS A 181 11.37 3.97 -10.44
N THR A 182 10.20 3.94 -11.08
CA THR A 182 9.01 3.29 -10.49
C THR A 182 9.23 1.79 -10.32
N PHE A 183 9.79 1.12 -11.33
CA PHE A 183 10.17 -0.29 -11.21
C PHE A 183 11.20 -0.52 -10.10
N GLU A 184 12.20 0.33 -9.92
CA GLU A 184 13.18 0.21 -8.82
C GLU A 184 12.52 0.26 -7.44
N LEU A 185 11.51 1.12 -7.25
CA LEU A 185 10.70 1.16 -6.03
C LEU A 185 9.94 -0.16 -5.83
N ILE A 186 9.25 -0.63 -6.87
CA ILE A 186 8.47 -1.87 -6.83
C ILE A 186 9.36 -3.09 -6.56
N GLN A 187 10.52 -3.15 -7.21
CA GLN A 187 11.52 -4.18 -6.98
C GLN A 187 12.07 -4.13 -5.54
N LYS A 188 12.26 -2.95 -4.96
CA LYS A 188 12.69 -2.83 -3.56
C LYS A 188 11.64 -3.41 -2.60
N ILE A 189 10.35 -3.19 -2.86
CA ILE A 189 9.25 -3.82 -2.11
C ILE A 189 9.33 -5.35 -2.25
N ALA A 190 9.44 -5.86 -3.48
CA ALA A 190 9.48 -7.30 -3.76
C ALA A 190 10.67 -8.02 -3.10
N LYS A 191 11.87 -7.40 -3.16
CA LYS A 191 13.10 -7.87 -2.50
C LYS A 191 12.97 -7.94 -0.98
N SER A 192 12.04 -7.17 -0.40
CA SER A 192 11.77 -7.16 1.04
C SER A 192 10.74 -8.22 1.48
N GLY A 193 10.45 -9.22 0.62
CA GLY A 193 9.59 -10.36 0.95
C GLY A 193 8.12 -10.18 0.61
N PHE A 194 7.78 -9.12 -0.14
CA PHE A 194 6.43 -8.86 -0.61
C PHE A 194 6.20 -9.42 -2.01
N TYR A 195 4.98 -9.88 -2.28
CA TYR A 195 4.54 -10.38 -3.58
C TYR A 195 3.41 -9.52 -4.10
N LEU A 196 3.47 -9.16 -5.38
CA LEU A 196 2.39 -8.44 -6.03
C LEU A 196 1.16 -9.34 -6.17
N PHE A 197 0.01 -8.94 -5.62
CA PHE A 197 -1.26 -9.67 -5.80
C PHE A 197 -2.25 -8.92 -6.70
N ALA A 198 -2.10 -7.59 -6.83
CA ALA A 198 -2.91 -6.78 -7.73
C ALA A 198 -2.16 -5.52 -8.17
N PHE A 199 -2.47 -5.04 -9.37
CA PHE A 199 -2.07 -3.72 -9.83
C PHE A 199 -3.16 -3.12 -10.70
N GLN A 200 -3.25 -1.79 -10.71
CA GLN A 200 -4.21 -1.06 -11.53
C GLN A 200 -3.56 0.24 -12.03
N ILE A 201 -3.50 0.39 -13.34
CA ILE A 201 -3.05 1.64 -13.97
C ILE A 201 -4.18 2.66 -13.82
N ASN A 202 -3.84 3.90 -13.45
CA ASN A 202 -4.82 4.97 -13.44
C ASN A 202 -5.26 5.27 -14.87
N GLY A 203 -6.56 5.19 -15.12
CA GLY A 203 -7.13 5.36 -16.47
C GLY A 203 -6.99 6.77 -17.05
N ALA A 204 -6.73 7.78 -16.22
CA ALA A 204 -6.52 9.16 -16.66
C ALA A 204 -5.03 9.46 -16.93
N PHE A 205 -4.12 8.90 -16.13
CA PHE A 205 -2.69 9.20 -16.20
C PHE A 205 -1.85 7.95 -15.99
N HIS A 206 -1.24 7.43 -17.07
CA HIS A 206 -0.39 6.23 -16.99
C HIS A 206 0.75 6.29 -15.96
N PRO A 207 1.39 7.44 -15.65
CA PRO A 207 2.40 7.49 -14.58
C PRO A 207 1.83 7.32 -13.16
N LEU A 208 0.51 7.25 -13.00
CA LEU A 208 -0.15 6.94 -11.75
C LEU A 208 -0.65 5.49 -11.80
N ALA A 209 -0.34 4.72 -10.75
CA ALA A 209 -0.76 3.34 -10.66
C ALA A 209 -0.83 2.89 -9.21
N GLU A 210 -1.82 2.03 -8.94
CA GLU A 210 -2.02 1.40 -7.64
C GLU A 210 -1.47 -0.02 -7.65
N TYR A 211 -0.85 -0.42 -6.55
CA TYR A 211 -0.31 -1.76 -6.36
C TYR A 211 -0.72 -2.31 -5.00
N GLY A 212 -1.10 -3.58 -4.99
CA GLY A 212 -1.37 -4.37 -3.79
C GLY A 212 -0.30 -5.43 -3.61
N PHE A 213 0.41 -5.36 -2.49
CA PHE A 213 1.45 -6.30 -2.10
C PHE A 213 1.10 -7.02 -0.81
N ILE A 214 1.50 -8.29 -0.70
CA ILE A 214 1.36 -9.09 0.52
C ILE A 214 2.68 -9.76 0.88
N HIS A 215 3.09 -9.66 2.15
CA HIS A 215 4.34 -10.25 2.63
C HIS A 215 4.21 -11.78 2.73
N GLU A 216 5.24 -12.52 2.30
CA GLU A 216 5.29 -13.98 2.36
C GLU A 216 5.01 -14.58 3.76
N LYS A 217 5.41 -13.89 4.84
CA LYS A 217 5.12 -14.29 6.22
C LYS A 217 3.62 -14.27 6.56
N CYS A 218 2.81 -13.59 5.77
CA CYS A 218 1.36 -13.49 5.96
C CYS A 218 0.58 -14.45 5.04
N PHE A 219 1.24 -15.24 4.19
CA PHE A 219 0.55 -16.14 3.26
C PHE A 219 -0.35 -17.16 3.96
N GLU A 220 0.16 -17.85 4.99
CA GLU A 220 -0.63 -18.83 5.75
C GLU A 220 -1.85 -18.17 6.41
N THR A 221 -1.64 -17.02 7.07
CA THR A 221 -2.69 -16.24 7.73
C THR A 221 -3.81 -15.86 6.76
N TYR A 222 -3.47 -15.51 5.52
CA TYR A 222 -4.41 -15.09 4.49
C TYR A 222 -4.86 -16.21 3.54
N GLY A 223 -4.35 -17.43 3.70
CA GLY A 223 -4.71 -18.60 2.89
C GLY A 223 -4.14 -18.58 1.47
N LEU A 224 -2.98 -17.97 1.24
CA LEU A 224 -2.33 -17.92 -0.07
C LEU A 224 -1.47 -19.17 -0.26
N THR A 225 -1.85 -20.01 -1.23
CA THR A 225 -1.16 -21.27 -1.52
C THR A 225 -0.49 -21.29 -2.89
N THR A 226 -0.83 -20.35 -3.78
CA THR A 226 -0.44 -20.38 -5.19
C THR A 226 0.42 -19.17 -5.53
N VAL A 227 1.71 -19.41 -5.71
CA VAL A 227 2.67 -18.45 -6.27
C VAL A 227 2.78 -18.72 -7.76
N TYR A 228 2.49 -17.72 -8.57
CA TYR A 228 2.67 -17.81 -10.02
C TYR A 228 4.15 -17.74 -10.36
N GLY A 229 4.89 -16.81 -9.78
CA GLY A 229 6.33 -16.70 -9.97
C GLY A 229 6.88 -15.53 -9.17
N ARG A 230 8.20 -15.39 -9.19
CA ARG A 230 8.91 -14.27 -8.56
C ARG A 230 9.80 -13.65 -9.63
N TYR A 231 9.45 -12.46 -10.09
CA TYR A 231 10.14 -11.77 -11.18
C TYR A 231 10.42 -10.30 -10.87
N LEU A 232 9.80 -9.75 -9.82
CA LEU A 232 10.07 -8.40 -9.34
C LEU A 232 11.28 -8.33 -8.41
N ASP A 233 11.73 -9.47 -7.85
CA ASP A 233 12.88 -9.56 -6.93
C ASP A 233 14.27 -9.58 -7.60
#